data_AF-A0AAN7D092-F1
#
_entry.id   AF-A0AAN7D092-F1
#
_cell.length_a   1.000
_cell.length_b   1.000
_cell.length_c   1.000
_cell.angle_alpha   90.00
_cell.angle_beta   90.00
_cell.angle_gamma   90.00
#
_symmetry.space_group_name_H-M   'P 1'
#
loop_
_entity.id
_entity.type
_entity.pdbx_description
1 polymer ?
#
loop_
_entity_poly.entity_id
_entity_poly.type
_entity_poly.pdbx_seq_one_letter_code
_entity_poly.pdbx_strand_id
1 'polypeptide(L)'
;MALPLPPGLTHAEVAFLAEMELVTVVPRQRLESIDLLSGKTPTLRPPHRADLPLWLALLLKKQRRANILPPAWLHPDSLRSILLHETKLDPEAFSPPPPAPARADPARPGLARRQQQQQEQRESGGGVTLSAPFLASCTADAPAGYLPYHWLEVAEAMLAHAGDDVAASLGSGSGGSGGGGSGSGSGSGAAGEVRGLLRDLVEVRAAKMRSSAAKLEGFGGGLMSLRGVGAMELAESRGFVLGVVDGVRKIGASAEAARREEEEERMGEGVDEGESDEEMGF
;
A
#
# COMPACT_ATOMS: atom_id res chain seq x y z
N MET A 1 -23.73 -12.11 23.32
CA MET A 1 -22.28 -12.32 23.11
C MET A 1 -21.96 -11.82 21.71
N ALA A 2 -20.98 -10.93 21.56
CA ALA A 2 -20.55 -10.49 20.23
C ALA A 2 -19.86 -11.67 19.52
N LEU A 3 -20.25 -11.94 18.27
CA LEU A 3 -19.59 -12.93 17.43
C LEU A 3 -18.12 -12.53 17.26
N PRO A 4 -17.15 -13.46 17.38
CA PRO A 4 -15.75 -13.14 17.14
C PRO A 4 -15.59 -12.76 15.66
N LEU A 5 -15.27 -11.49 15.41
CA LEU A 5 -14.99 -11.01 14.05
C LEU A 5 -13.65 -11.58 13.57
N PRO A 6 -13.50 -11.89 12.27
CA PRO A 6 -12.21 -12.28 11.70
C PRO A 6 -11.14 -11.23 12.02
N PRO A 7 -9.91 -11.63 12.38
CA PRO A 7 -8.85 -10.68 12.69
C PRO A 7 -8.33 -9.98 11.42
N GLY A 8 -8.44 -8.67 11.36
CA GLY A 8 -7.94 -7.85 10.25
C GLY A 8 -9.02 -7.01 9.59
N LEU A 9 -8.64 -6.26 8.56
CA LEU A 9 -9.58 -5.50 7.74
C LEU A 9 -10.08 -6.39 6.60
N THR A 10 -11.37 -6.32 6.32
CA THR A 10 -11.98 -6.92 5.12
C THR A 10 -11.70 -6.07 3.89
N HIS A 11 -11.78 -6.65 2.69
CA HIS A 11 -11.66 -5.92 1.42
C HIS A 11 -12.56 -4.69 1.36
N ALA A 12 -13.80 -4.80 1.85
CA ALA A 12 -14.76 -3.71 1.87
C ALA A 12 -14.35 -2.59 2.83
N GLU A 13 -13.78 -2.92 4.00
CA GLU A 13 -13.27 -1.92 4.94
C GLU A 13 -12.03 -1.22 4.40
N VAL A 14 -11.13 -1.93 3.71
CA VAL A 14 -9.96 -1.32 3.07
C VAL A 14 -10.40 -0.38 1.95
N ALA A 15 -11.36 -0.80 1.11
CA ALA A 15 -11.92 0.05 0.07
C ALA A 15 -12.60 1.30 0.66
N PHE A 16 -13.35 1.16 1.76
CA PHE A 16 -13.97 2.27 2.47
C PHE A 16 -12.92 3.25 3.03
N LEU A 17 -11.79 2.77 3.57
CA LEU A 17 -10.71 3.63 4.02
C LEU A 17 -10.05 4.37 2.85
N ALA A 18 -9.87 3.70 1.71
CA ALA A 18 -9.30 4.29 0.50
C ALA A 18 -10.17 5.40 -0.11
N GLU A 19 -11.47 5.47 0.22
CA GLU A 19 -12.35 6.54 -0.24
C GLU A 19 -11.94 7.94 0.24
N MET A 20 -11.13 8.01 1.31
CA MET A 20 -10.58 9.25 1.83
C MET A 20 -9.34 9.74 1.08
N GLU A 21 -8.75 8.93 0.21
CA GLU A 21 -7.63 9.34 -0.63
C GLU A 21 -8.05 10.48 -1.56
N LEU A 22 -7.16 11.46 -1.72
CA LEU A 22 -7.38 12.57 -2.64
C LEU A 22 -7.14 12.11 -4.08
N VAL A 23 -8.02 12.55 -4.98
CA VAL A 23 -7.91 12.42 -6.43
C VAL A 23 -8.15 13.77 -7.10
N THR A 24 -7.46 14.01 -8.22
CA THR A 24 -7.63 15.25 -8.97
C THR A 24 -8.82 15.14 -9.92
N VAL A 25 -9.72 16.12 -9.87
CA VAL A 25 -10.88 16.21 -10.76
C VAL A 25 -10.86 17.50 -11.58
N VAL A 26 -11.54 17.47 -12.72
CA VAL A 26 -11.89 18.65 -13.51
C VAL A 26 -13.41 18.83 -13.49
N PRO A 27 -13.93 19.88 -12.83
CA PRO A 27 -15.36 20.14 -12.77
C PRO A 27 -15.89 20.59 -14.15
N ARG A 28 -17.11 20.18 -14.47
CA ARG A 28 -17.82 20.56 -15.72
C ARG A 28 -18.78 21.72 -15.52
N GLN A 29 -19.08 22.06 -14.28
CA GLN A 29 -19.92 23.19 -13.89
C GLN A 29 -19.38 23.86 -12.63
N ARG A 30 -19.75 25.12 -12.39
CA ARG A 30 -19.43 25.81 -11.15
C ARG A 30 -20.19 25.16 -9.99
N LEU A 31 -19.48 24.81 -8.93
CA LEU A 31 -20.03 24.23 -7.70
C LEU A 31 -19.61 25.09 -6.52
N GLU A 32 -20.60 25.49 -5.73
CA GLU A 32 -20.35 26.19 -4.48
C GLU A 32 -19.79 25.22 -3.42
N SER A 33 -19.11 25.79 -2.44
CA SER A 33 -18.61 25.08 -1.28
C SER A 33 -19.75 24.43 -0.50
N ILE A 34 -19.52 23.22 0.01
CA ILE A 34 -20.42 22.49 0.90
C ILE A 34 -19.78 22.45 2.28
N ASP A 35 -20.55 22.78 3.31
CA ASP A 35 -20.09 22.74 4.70
C ASP A 35 -20.25 21.30 5.23
N LEU A 36 -19.15 20.60 5.43
CA LEU A 36 -19.11 19.24 5.98
C LEU A 36 -18.58 19.25 7.41
N LEU A 37 -18.73 18.12 8.13
CA LEU A 37 -18.21 17.95 9.49
C LEU A 37 -16.69 18.20 9.58
N SER A 38 -15.95 17.78 8.57
CA SER A 38 -14.49 17.95 8.48
C SER A 38 -14.05 19.30 7.89
N GLY A 39 -14.99 20.22 7.67
CA GLY A 39 -14.74 21.53 7.08
C GLY A 39 -15.42 21.73 5.71
N LYS A 40 -15.16 22.90 5.12
CA LYS A 40 -15.75 23.31 3.85
C LYS A 40 -15.04 22.68 2.65
N THR A 41 -15.78 22.18 1.67
CA THR A 41 -15.19 21.72 0.41
C THR A 41 -14.69 22.91 -0.44
N PRO A 42 -13.66 22.73 -1.27
CA PRO A 42 -13.21 23.80 -2.16
C PRO A 42 -14.30 24.15 -3.17
N THR A 43 -14.47 25.45 -3.47
CA THR A 43 -15.36 25.88 -4.55
C THR A 43 -14.79 25.41 -5.89
N LEU A 44 -15.59 24.74 -6.71
CA LEU A 44 -15.12 24.17 -7.97
C LEU A 44 -15.51 25.07 -9.14
N ARG A 45 -14.53 25.44 -9.95
CA ARG A 45 -14.71 26.33 -11.12
C ARG A 45 -14.13 25.67 -12.36
N PRO A 46 -14.93 25.35 -13.38
CA PRO A 46 -14.40 24.83 -14.64
C PRO A 46 -13.47 25.83 -15.33
N PRO A 47 -12.42 25.36 -16.03
CA PRO A 47 -11.90 24.00 -16.10
C PRO A 47 -10.77 23.75 -15.08
N HIS A 48 -10.72 24.50 -13.97
CA HIS A 48 -9.62 24.40 -13.01
C HIS A 48 -9.66 23.08 -12.24
N ARG A 49 -8.50 22.42 -12.19
CA ARG A 49 -8.30 21.19 -11.41
C ARG A 49 -8.47 21.46 -9.93
N ALA A 50 -9.01 20.48 -9.21
CA ALA A 50 -9.11 20.50 -7.77
C ALA A 50 -8.95 19.08 -7.22
N ASP A 51 -8.35 18.97 -6.04
CA ASP A 51 -8.21 17.69 -5.35
C ASP A 51 -9.38 17.51 -4.40
N LEU A 52 -10.04 16.37 -4.51
CA LEU A 52 -11.20 15.98 -3.70
C LEU A 52 -11.00 14.56 -3.17
N PRO A 53 -11.58 14.22 -2.01
CA PRO A 53 -11.68 12.83 -1.58
C PRO A 53 -12.37 11.97 -2.65
N LEU A 54 -11.89 10.74 -2.81
CA LEU A 54 -12.37 9.80 -3.82
C LEU A 54 -13.89 9.60 -3.77
N TRP A 55 -14.50 9.46 -2.58
CA TRP A 55 -15.96 9.32 -2.45
C TRP A 55 -16.72 10.48 -3.10
N LEU A 56 -16.23 11.71 -2.93
CA LEU A 56 -16.87 12.92 -3.47
C LEU A 56 -16.64 13.03 -4.97
N ALA A 57 -15.44 12.69 -5.43
CA ALA A 57 -15.11 12.64 -6.85
C ALA A 57 -16.00 11.63 -7.59
N LEU A 58 -16.18 10.42 -7.04
CA LEU A 58 -17.06 9.38 -7.59
C LEU A 58 -18.53 9.83 -7.61
N LEU A 59 -19.01 10.50 -6.56
CA LEU A 59 -20.35 11.05 -6.51
C LEU A 59 -20.56 12.10 -7.63
N LEU A 60 -19.63 13.03 -7.80
CA LEU A 60 -19.69 14.06 -8.84
C LEU A 60 -19.57 13.47 -10.25
N LYS A 61 -18.76 12.42 -10.43
CA LYS A 61 -18.63 11.67 -11.68
C LYS A 61 -19.95 10.98 -12.05
N LYS A 62 -20.59 10.31 -11.09
CA LYS A 62 -21.91 9.67 -11.28
C LYS A 62 -22.99 10.69 -11.69
N GLN A 63 -22.92 11.89 -11.13
CA GLN A 63 -23.80 13.01 -11.49
C GLN A 63 -23.40 13.72 -12.80
N ARG A 64 -22.33 13.28 -13.48
CA ARG A 64 -21.77 13.91 -14.69
C ARG A 64 -21.32 15.37 -14.50
N ARG A 65 -20.97 15.76 -13.27
CA ARG A 65 -20.58 17.14 -12.90
C ARG A 65 -19.07 17.35 -12.85
N ALA A 66 -18.27 16.28 -12.86
CA ALA A 66 -16.83 16.32 -12.93
C ALA A 66 -16.29 15.11 -13.70
N ASN A 67 -15.10 15.26 -14.28
CA ASN A 67 -14.30 14.17 -14.79
C ASN A 67 -13.13 13.94 -13.83
N ILE A 68 -12.75 12.68 -13.61
CA ILE A 68 -11.64 12.31 -12.72
C ILE A 68 -10.39 12.15 -13.59
N LEU A 69 -9.28 12.79 -13.22
CA LEU A 69 -8.02 12.62 -13.93
C LEU A 69 -7.30 11.38 -13.42
N PRO A 70 -6.87 10.45 -14.30
CA PRO A 70 -6.05 9.33 -13.87
C PRO A 70 -4.69 9.83 -13.36
N PRO A 71 -4.22 9.32 -12.21
CA PRO A 71 -2.90 9.68 -11.69
C PRO A 71 -1.79 9.05 -12.55
N ALA A 72 -0.59 9.62 -12.49
CA ALA A 72 0.52 9.27 -13.37
C ALA A 72 0.96 7.80 -13.23
N TRP A 73 0.86 7.22 -12.02
CA TRP A 73 1.21 5.82 -11.77
C TRP A 73 0.26 4.82 -12.43
N LEU A 74 -1.00 5.20 -12.69
CA LEU A 74 -2.02 4.33 -13.31
C LEU A 74 -1.88 4.28 -14.85
N HIS A 75 -0.85 4.93 -15.40
CA HIS A 75 -0.54 4.85 -16.83
C HIS A 75 -0.04 3.44 -17.22
N PRO A 76 -0.43 2.87 -18.37
CA PRO A 76 0.03 1.55 -18.81
C PRO A 76 1.55 1.39 -18.78
N ASP A 77 2.30 2.38 -19.27
CA ASP A 77 3.77 2.31 -19.27
C ASP A 77 4.38 2.34 -17.86
N SER A 78 3.74 3.03 -16.92
CA SER A 78 4.14 3.01 -15.51
C SER A 78 3.96 1.60 -14.94
N LEU A 79 2.77 1.00 -15.14
CA LEU A 79 2.46 -0.35 -14.67
C LEU A 79 3.37 -1.41 -15.33
N ARG A 80 3.66 -1.29 -16.63
CA ARG A 80 4.62 -2.17 -17.32
C ARG A 80 6.02 -2.06 -16.74
N SER A 81 6.48 -0.84 -16.44
CA SER A 81 7.79 -0.62 -15.84
C SER A 81 7.89 -1.28 -14.46
N ILE A 82 6.82 -1.16 -13.66
CA ILE A 82 6.74 -1.79 -12.33
C ILE A 82 6.73 -3.32 -12.48
N LEU A 83 5.89 -3.86 -13.36
CA LEU A 83 5.81 -5.30 -13.61
C LEU A 83 7.15 -5.86 -14.10
N LEU A 84 7.83 -5.17 -15.02
CA LEU A 84 9.17 -5.53 -15.48
C LEU A 84 10.17 -5.57 -14.33
N HIS A 85 10.13 -4.56 -13.46
CA HIS A 85 11.01 -4.50 -12.29
C HIS A 85 10.76 -5.69 -11.37
N GLU A 86 9.50 -5.95 -11.01
CA GLU A 86 9.12 -6.99 -10.06
C GLU A 86 9.22 -8.43 -10.58
N THR A 87 9.35 -8.62 -11.91
CA THR A 87 9.45 -9.95 -12.54
C THR A 87 10.84 -10.26 -13.09
N LYS A 88 11.59 -9.26 -13.60
CA LYS A 88 12.87 -9.47 -14.28
C LYS A 88 14.07 -8.81 -13.60
N LEU A 89 13.90 -7.63 -13.00
CA LEU A 89 15.02 -6.87 -12.44
C LEU A 89 15.28 -7.23 -10.98
N ASP A 90 14.21 -7.28 -10.18
CA ASP A 90 14.25 -7.66 -8.77
C ASP A 90 13.04 -8.58 -8.44
N PRO A 91 13.17 -9.89 -8.72
CA PRO A 91 12.10 -10.86 -8.47
C PRO A 91 11.83 -11.10 -6.98
N GLU A 92 12.76 -10.76 -6.10
CA GLU A 92 12.71 -11.09 -4.68
C GLU A 92 12.08 -9.97 -3.83
N ALA A 93 12.09 -8.73 -4.32
CA ALA A 93 11.53 -7.56 -3.61
C ALA A 93 10.34 -6.91 -4.33
N PHE A 94 9.47 -6.25 -3.57
CA PHE A 94 8.41 -5.40 -4.12
C PHE A 94 8.99 -4.10 -4.68
N SER A 95 8.29 -3.48 -5.64
CA SER A 95 8.65 -2.13 -6.08
C SER A 95 8.66 -1.15 -4.90
N PRO A 96 9.62 -0.22 -4.81
CA PRO A 96 9.69 0.71 -3.70
C PRO A 96 8.43 1.60 -3.61
N PRO A 97 8.01 2.03 -2.40
CA PRO A 97 6.91 2.97 -2.25
C PRO A 97 7.29 4.35 -2.84
N PRO A 98 6.30 5.19 -3.18
CA PRO A 98 6.53 6.55 -3.65
C PRO A 98 7.45 7.31 -2.69
N PRO A 99 8.37 8.14 -3.23
CA PRO A 99 9.20 8.99 -2.39
C PRO A 99 8.31 9.98 -1.62
N ALA A 100 8.73 10.37 -0.42
CA ALA A 100 8.04 11.40 0.33
C ALA A 100 7.94 12.69 -0.52
N PRO A 101 6.79 13.40 -0.50
CA PRO A 101 6.61 14.60 -1.30
C PRO A 101 7.70 15.62 -0.98
N ALA A 102 8.35 16.13 -2.03
CA ALA A 102 9.41 17.12 -1.94
C ALA A 102 9.00 18.36 -2.74
N ARG A 103 9.10 19.53 -2.12
CA ARG A 103 8.83 20.82 -2.75
C ARG A 103 10.14 21.53 -3.03
N ALA A 104 10.28 22.10 -4.23
CA ALA A 104 11.41 22.97 -4.54
C ALA A 104 11.47 24.12 -3.52
N ASP A 105 12.64 24.36 -2.94
CA ASP A 105 12.84 25.47 -2.01
C ASP A 105 12.93 26.78 -2.81
N PRO A 106 11.94 27.68 -2.72
CA PRO A 106 11.95 28.92 -3.48
C PRO A 106 13.12 29.85 -3.08
N ALA A 107 13.68 29.67 -1.87
CA ALA A 107 14.84 30.43 -1.41
C ALA A 107 16.17 29.85 -1.93
N ARG A 108 16.18 28.61 -2.44
CA ARG A 108 17.38 27.91 -2.92
C ARG A 108 17.05 27.15 -4.22
N PRO A 109 17.11 27.83 -5.38
CA PRO A 109 16.92 27.18 -6.67
C PRO A 109 17.82 25.95 -6.82
N GLY A 110 17.24 24.80 -7.16
CA GLY A 110 17.95 23.52 -7.31
C GLY A 110 17.96 22.61 -6.08
N LEU A 111 17.42 23.06 -4.93
CA LEU A 111 17.29 22.23 -3.73
C LEU A 111 15.82 21.89 -3.46
N ALA A 112 15.51 20.61 -3.25
CA ALA A 112 14.17 20.17 -2.86
C ALA A 112 14.12 19.91 -1.35
N ARG A 113 13.13 20.47 -0.66
CA ARG A 113 12.84 20.19 0.76
C ARG A 113 11.70 19.19 0.87
N ARG A 114 11.86 18.19 1.73
CA ARG A 114 10.76 17.26 2.08
C ARG A 114 9.65 18.06 2.74
N GLN A 115 8.43 17.95 2.24
CA GLN A 115 7.28 18.76 2.67
C GLN A 115 6.96 18.58 4.17
N GLN A 116 7.26 17.41 4.75
CA GLN A 116 7.13 17.12 6.19
C GLN A 116 7.86 18.15 7.07
N GLN A 117 9.08 18.60 6.71
CA GLN A 117 9.86 19.54 7.52
C GLN A 117 9.23 20.93 7.65
N GLN A 118 8.34 21.33 6.74
CA GLN A 118 7.74 22.67 6.75
C GLN A 118 6.43 22.71 7.54
N GLN A 119 5.71 21.59 7.63
CA GLN A 119 4.53 21.46 8.48
C GLN A 119 4.95 21.34 9.97
N GLU A 120 6.06 20.65 10.24
CA GLU A 120 6.70 20.57 11.57
C GLU A 120 7.18 21.93 12.12
N GLN A 121 7.45 22.93 11.28
CA GLN A 121 7.88 24.26 11.72
C GLN A 121 6.72 25.23 12.02
N ARG A 122 5.48 24.94 11.57
CA ARG A 122 4.32 25.81 11.81
C ARG A 122 3.55 25.44 13.07
N GLU A 123 3.66 24.20 13.54
CA GLU A 123 3.02 23.74 14.77
C GLU A 123 4.10 23.41 15.81
N SER A 124 4.31 24.32 16.75
CA SER A 124 5.16 24.11 17.92
C SER A 124 4.54 23.03 18.83
N GLY A 125 4.76 21.76 18.48
CA GLY A 125 4.33 20.61 19.28
C GLY A 125 4.57 19.30 18.52
N GLY A 126 5.69 18.62 18.80
CA GLY A 126 5.96 17.21 18.45
C GLY A 126 5.49 16.74 17.08
N GLY A 127 6.27 17.00 16.03
CA GLY A 127 5.95 16.60 14.65
C GLY A 127 5.66 15.09 14.50
N VAL A 128 4.42 14.74 14.18
CA VAL A 128 4.06 13.38 13.79
C VAL A 128 4.52 13.17 12.36
N THR A 129 5.52 12.29 12.16
CA THR A 129 5.87 11.81 10.82
C THR A 129 4.69 11.01 10.26
N LEU A 130 3.93 11.60 9.33
CA LEU A 130 2.82 10.91 8.69
C LEU A 130 3.36 9.94 7.63
N SER A 131 3.01 8.66 7.73
CA SER A 131 3.14 7.67 6.65
C SER A 131 1.79 7.49 5.97
N ALA A 132 1.75 6.84 4.80
CA ALA A 132 0.48 6.36 4.26
C ALA A 132 -0.25 5.52 5.34
N PRO A 133 -1.59 5.63 5.49
CA PRO A 133 -2.53 6.46 4.71
C PRO A 133 -2.72 7.90 5.25
N PHE A 134 -1.97 8.30 6.29
CA PHE A 134 -2.12 9.61 6.94
C PHE A 134 -1.37 10.75 6.21
N LEU A 135 -0.69 10.43 5.11
CA LEU A 135 -0.13 11.43 4.19
C LEU A 135 -1.23 11.96 3.28
N ALA A 136 -1.44 13.27 3.29
CA ALA A 136 -2.58 13.93 2.63
C ALA A 136 -2.70 13.72 1.10
N SER A 137 -1.64 13.29 0.40
CA SER A 137 -1.69 13.07 -1.06
C SER A 137 -0.91 11.84 -1.53
N CYS A 138 -1.10 10.69 -0.89
CA CYS A 138 -0.40 9.48 -1.28
C CYS A 138 -0.77 8.99 -2.68
N THR A 139 -2.03 9.07 -3.09
CA THR A 139 -2.47 8.43 -4.35
C THR A 139 -2.50 9.35 -5.57
N ALA A 140 -2.99 10.59 -5.47
CA ALA A 140 -3.01 11.51 -6.63
C ALA A 140 -1.61 11.94 -7.10
N ASP A 141 -0.70 12.21 -6.16
CA ASP A 141 0.62 12.78 -6.45
C ASP A 141 1.72 11.73 -6.63
N ALA A 142 1.39 10.44 -6.50
CA ALA A 142 2.37 9.37 -6.68
C ALA A 142 2.98 9.43 -8.11
N PRO A 143 4.31 9.54 -8.23
CA PRO A 143 4.97 9.61 -9.54
C PRO A 143 4.76 8.32 -10.34
N ALA A 144 4.89 8.43 -11.66
CA ALA A 144 4.98 7.25 -12.53
C ALA A 144 6.12 6.32 -12.10
N GLY A 145 5.91 5.01 -12.21
CA GLY A 145 6.87 3.98 -11.79
C GLY A 145 6.80 3.60 -10.30
N TYR A 146 5.85 4.15 -9.53
CA TYR A 146 5.65 3.82 -8.12
C TYR A 146 4.19 3.43 -7.83
N LEU A 147 3.97 2.56 -6.83
CA LEU A 147 2.63 2.20 -6.37
C LEU A 147 2.32 2.83 -5.00
N PRO A 148 1.31 3.69 -4.88
CA PRO A 148 0.86 4.18 -3.58
C PRO A 148 0.23 3.07 -2.72
N TYR A 149 0.06 3.31 -1.42
CA TYR A 149 -0.43 2.29 -0.48
C TYR A 149 -1.82 1.75 -0.86
N HIS A 150 -2.73 2.62 -1.31
CA HIS A 150 -4.08 2.27 -1.77
C HIS A 150 -4.20 2.14 -3.30
N TRP A 151 -3.13 1.71 -3.98
CA TRP A 151 -3.09 1.66 -5.44
C TRP A 151 -4.20 0.80 -6.04
N LEU A 152 -4.52 -0.35 -5.42
CA LEU A 152 -5.47 -1.31 -5.97
C LEU A 152 -6.90 -0.79 -5.82
N GLU A 153 -7.26 -0.30 -4.63
CA GLU A 153 -8.61 0.17 -4.35
C GLU A 153 -8.96 1.39 -5.21
N VAL A 154 -8.02 2.34 -5.32
CA VAL A 154 -8.23 3.53 -6.15
C VAL A 154 -8.27 3.15 -7.64
N ALA A 155 -7.40 2.26 -8.11
CA ALA A 155 -7.43 1.81 -9.51
C ALA A 155 -8.76 1.13 -9.86
N GLU A 156 -9.24 0.22 -9.01
CA GLU A 156 -10.51 -0.48 -9.22
C GLU A 156 -11.70 0.48 -9.22
N ALA A 157 -11.78 1.38 -8.23
CA ALA A 157 -12.84 2.38 -8.15
C ALA A 157 -12.87 3.29 -9.39
N MET A 158 -11.69 3.76 -9.84
CA MET A 158 -11.57 4.59 -11.04
C MET A 158 -11.94 3.81 -12.31
N LEU A 159 -11.47 2.58 -12.48
CA LEU A 159 -11.80 1.79 -13.67
C LEU A 159 -13.27 1.37 -13.71
N ALA A 160 -13.89 1.16 -12.55
CA ALA A 160 -15.31 0.81 -12.42
C ALA A 160 -16.23 1.99 -12.75
N HIS A 161 -15.92 3.20 -12.26
CA HIS A 161 -16.83 4.35 -12.32
C HIS A 161 -16.40 5.46 -13.30
N ALA A 162 -15.11 5.51 -13.65
CA ALA A 162 -14.49 6.54 -14.49
C ALA A 162 -13.57 5.94 -15.56
N GLY A 163 -13.83 4.70 -16.01
CA GLY A 163 -13.05 4.06 -17.06
C GLY A 163 -13.02 4.83 -18.39
N ASP A 164 -14.06 5.64 -18.65
CA ASP A 164 -14.11 6.58 -19.77
C ASP A 164 -13.07 7.71 -19.64
N ASP A 165 -12.87 8.25 -18.44
CA ASP A 165 -11.86 9.29 -18.21
C ASP A 165 -10.43 8.73 -18.29
N VAL A 166 -10.22 7.51 -17.78
CA VAL A 166 -8.94 6.79 -17.90
C VAL A 166 -8.60 6.58 -19.38
N ALA A 167 -9.55 6.09 -20.18
CA ALA A 167 -9.37 5.91 -21.61
C ALA A 167 -9.12 7.22 -22.35
N ALA A 168 -9.85 8.29 -22.00
CA ALA A 168 -9.72 9.59 -22.63
C ALA A 168 -8.33 10.21 -22.40
N SER A 169 -7.77 10.07 -21.19
CA SER A 169 -6.43 10.57 -20.88
C SER A 169 -5.36 9.90 -21.74
N LEU A 170 -5.47 8.59 -21.96
CA LEU A 170 -4.52 7.80 -22.75
C LEU A 170 -4.60 8.11 -24.25
N GLY A 171 -5.81 8.37 -24.76
CA GLY A 171 -6.01 8.78 -26.16
C GLY A 171 -5.38 10.13 -26.49
N SER A 172 -5.32 11.05 -25.52
CA SER A 172 -4.79 12.41 -25.72
C SER A 172 -3.25 12.48 -25.85
N GLY A 173 -2.52 11.44 -25.39
CA GLY A 173 -1.06 11.39 -25.41
C GLY A 173 -0.42 10.84 -26.68
N SER A 174 -1.20 10.25 -27.59
CA SER A 174 -0.68 9.56 -28.81
C SER A 174 -0.46 10.47 -30.03
N GLY A 175 -0.22 11.77 -29.81
CA GLY A 175 0.13 12.74 -30.85
C GLY A 175 1.54 12.54 -31.42
N GLY A 176 1.77 11.44 -32.16
CA GLY A 176 3.06 11.10 -32.75
C GLY A 176 2.98 9.97 -33.77
N SER A 177 2.57 10.33 -34.99
CA SER A 177 2.83 9.64 -36.27
C SER A 177 2.40 8.16 -36.42
N GLY A 178 1.31 7.94 -37.20
CA GLY A 178 1.18 6.74 -38.03
C GLY A 178 -0.19 6.06 -38.05
N GLY A 179 -0.88 6.19 -39.18
CA GLY A 179 -1.83 5.16 -39.66
C GLY A 179 -3.30 5.38 -39.31
N GLY A 180 -4.08 5.81 -40.30
CA GLY A 180 -5.54 5.78 -40.24
C GLY A 180 -6.05 4.36 -40.10
N GLY A 181 -6.67 4.07 -38.95
CA GLY A 181 -7.47 2.88 -38.70
C GLY A 181 -8.82 3.31 -38.17
N SER A 182 -9.86 3.17 -39.00
CA SER A 182 -11.27 3.23 -38.59
C SER A 182 -11.53 2.16 -37.53
N GLY A 183 -11.66 2.57 -36.27
CA GLY A 183 -11.95 1.67 -35.16
C GLY A 183 -12.70 2.41 -34.06
N SER A 184 -14.04 2.35 -34.11
CA SER A 184 -14.96 2.85 -33.07
C SER A 184 -14.91 2.03 -31.76
N GLY A 185 -13.72 1.55 -31.36
CA GLY A 185 -13.51 0.63 -30.24
C GLY A 185 -12.22 0.82 -29.44
N SER A 186 -11.35 1.80 -29.75
CA SER A 186 -10.02 1.88 -29.09
C SER A 186 -10.07 2.38 -27.64
N GLY A 187 -11.08 3.17 -27.25
CA GLY A 187 -11.21 3.68 -25.88
C GLY A 187 -11.45 2.58 -24.83
N SER A 188 -12.23 1.55 -25.17
CA SER A 188 -12.40 0.37 -24.30
C SER A 188 -11.13 -0.47 -24.19
N GLY A 189 -10.29 -0.46 -25.23
CA GLY A 189 -9.04 -1.21 -25.27
C GLY A 189 -8.04 -0.71 -24.25
N ALA A 190 -7.86 0.61 -24.16
CA ALA A 190 -6.88 1.22 -23.25
C ALA A 190 -7.22 0.98 -21.76
N ALA A 191 -8.47 1.16 -21.35
CA ALA A 191 -8.89 0.80 -19.98
C ALA A 191 -8.82 -0.72 -19.73
N GLY A 192 -9.06 -1.54 -20.76
CA GLY A 192 -8.90 -2.99 -20.69
C GLY A 192 -7.44 -3.43 -20.51
N GLU A 193 -6.51 -2.74 -21.16
CA GLU A 193 -5.07 -2.95 -21.01
C GLU A 193 -4.61 -2.64 -19.58
N VAL A 194 -5.04 -1.51 -19.02
CA VAL A 194 -4.76 -1.18 -17.60
C VAL A 194 -5.31 -2.27 -16.67
N ARG A 195 -6.54 -2.77 -16.90
CA ARG A 195 -7.11 -3.89 -16.12
C ARG A 195 -6.27 -5.16 -16.22
N GLY A 196 -5.72 -5.47 -17.40
CA GLY A 196 -4.82 -6.61 -17.59
C GLY A 196 -3.55 -6.46 -16.76
N LEU A 197 -2.86 -5.32 -16.91
CA LEU A 197 -1.62 -5.04 -16.17
C LEU A 197 -1.81 -5.05 -14.65
N LEU A 198 -2.94 -4.54 -14.14
CA LEU A 198 -3.23 -4.59 -12.70
C LEU A 198 -3.42 -6.03 -12.21
N ARG A 199 -4.09 -6.91 -12.98
CA ARG A 199 -4.25 -8.33 -12.60
C ARG A 199 -2.92 -9.06 -12.57
N ASP A 200 -2.08 -8.84 -13.58
CA ASP A 200 -0.74 -9.43 -13.63
C ASP A 200 0.08 -8.99 -12.42
N LEU A 201 -0.01 -7.71 -12.05
CA LEU A 201 0.68 -7.15 -10.90
C LEU A 201 0.15 -7.72 -9.57
N VAL A 202 -1.16 -7.86 -9.40
CA VAL A 202 -1.78 -8.54 -8.24
C VAL A 202 -1.28 -9.98 -8.14
N GLU A 203 -1.22 -10.72 -9.25
CA GLU A 203 -0.77 -12.11 -9.25
C GLU A 203 0.71 -12.24 -8.83
N VAL A 204 1.59 -11.43 -9.43
CA VAL A 204 3.03 -11.39 -9.10
C VAL A 204 3.23 -11.05 -7.62
N ARG A 205 2.53 -10.05 -7.11
CA ARG A 205 2.70 -9.57 -5.73
C ARG A 205 2.07 -10.52 -4.71
N ALA A 206 0.95 -11.15 -5.02
CA ALA A 206 0.36 -12.20 -4.20
C ALA A 206 1.28 -13.44 -4.11
N ALA A 207 1.93 -13.83 -5.22
CA ALA A 207 2.93 -14.90 -5.21
C ALA A 207 4.12 -14.53 -4.31
N LYS A 208 4.63 -13.30 -4.44
CA LYS A 208 5.73 -12.78 -3.63
C LYS A 208 5.41 -12.75 -2.14
N MET A 209 4.20 -12.33 -1.75
CA MET A 209 3.70 -12.35 -0.36
C MET A 209 3.66 -13.76 0.23
N ARG A 210 3.30 -14.78 -0.56
CA ARG A 210 3.34 -16.18 -0.11
C ARG A 210 4.77 -16.69 0.04
N SER A 211 5.64 -16.38 -0.91
CA SER A 211 7.06 -16.77 -0.88
C SER A 211 7.82 -16.12 0.27
N SER A 212 7.51 -14.86 0.63
CA SER A 212 8.14 -14.19 1.78
C SER A 212 7.76 -14.84 3.11
N ALA A 213 6.54 -15.38 3.23
CA ALA A 213 6.10 -16.12 4.41
C ALA A 213 6.86 -17.44 4.60
N ALA A 214 7.14 -18.18 3.53
CA ALA A 214 7.93 -19.42 3.61
C ALA A 214 9.36 -19.19 4.15
N LYS A 215 9.95 -18.01 3.89
CA LYS A 215 11.29 -17.65 4.40
C LYS A 215 11.30 -17.42 5.93
N LEU A 216 10.16 -17.16 6.56
CA LEU A 216 10.04 -16.97 8.01
C LEU A 216 10.17 -18.29 8.79
N GLU A 217 9.89 -19.43 8.15
CA GLU A 217 9.96 -20.76 8.81
C GLU A 217 11.40 -21.20 9.08
N GLY A 218 12.38 -20.73 8.30
CA GLY A 218 13.75 -21.25 8.32
C GLY A 218 14.68 -20.67 9.41
N PHE A 219 14.33 -19.56 10.04
CA PHE A 219 15.21 -18.87 10.99
C PHE A 219 14.37 -18.18 12.06
N GLY A 220 14.58 -18.55 13.33
CA GLY A 220 13.83 -18.07 14.50
C GLY A 220 13.66 -16.55 14.57
N GLY A 221 12.64 -16.02 13.89
CA GLY A 221 12.28 -14.60 13.87
C GLY A 221 12.97 -13.75 12.80
N GLY A 222 13.11 -14.24 11.56
CA GLY A 222 13.57 -13.41 10.44
C GLY A 222 12.71 -12.14 10.21
N LEU A 223 13.34 -11.01 9.88
CA LEU A 223 12.65 -9.75 9.57
C LEU A 223 12.07 -9.81 8.15
N MET A 224 10.74 -9.85 8.01
CA MET A 224 10.08 -9.70 6.71
C MET A 224 9.95 -8.21 6.36
N SER A 225 10.59 -7.78 5.28
CA SER A 225 10.39 -6.43 4.75
C SER A 225 9.03 -6.33 4.06
N LEU A 226 8.17 -5.46 4.59
CA LEU A 226 6.88 -5.08 3.98
C LEU A 226 6.99 -3.77 3.19
N ARG A 227 8.21 -3.34 2.86
CA ARG A 227 8.43 -2.11 2.10
C ARG A 227 7.81 -2.25 0.70
N GLY A 228 6.90 -1.35 0.37
CA GLY A 228 6.25 -1.31 -0.93
C GLY A 228 4.95 -2.11 -1.00
N VAL A 229 4.57 -2.86 0.04
CA VAL A 229 3.31 -3.62 0.12
C VAL A 229 2.11 -2.67 0.27
N GLY A 230 1.04 -2.94 -0.47
CA GLY A 230 -0.20 -2.16 -0.46
C GLY A 230 -1.21 -2.61 0.61
N ALA A 231 -2.28 -1.84 0.77
CA ALA A 231 -3.29 -2.06 1.80
C ALA A 231 -4.04 -3.39 1.61
N MET A 232 -4.56 -3.67 0.40
CA MET A 232 -5.26 -4.93 0.10
C MET A 232 -4.37 -6.15 0.34
N GLU A 233 -3.14 -6.10 -0.16
CA GLU A 233 -2.17 -7.20 -0.06
C GLU A 233 -1.86 -7.52 1.40
N LEU A 234 -1.72 -6.49 2.22
CA LEU A 234 -1.54 -6.64 3.66
C LEU A 234 -2.79 -7.23 4.31
N ALA A 235 -3.98 -6.72 3.99
CA ALA A 235 -5.24 -7.20 4.56
C ALA A 235 -5.49 -8.69 4.26
N GLU A 236 -5.21 -9.14 3.04
CA GLU A 236 -5.35 -10.54 2.63
C GLU A 236 -4.33 -11.47 3.30
N SER A 237 -3.06 -11.03 3.37
CA SER A 237 -1.97 -11.85 3.88
C SER A 237 -1.87 -11.88 5.41
N ARG A 238 -2.39 -10.86 6.11
CA ARG A 238 -2.17 -10.64 7.55
C ARG A 238 -2.54 -11.83 8.42
N GLY A 239 -3.73 -12.40 8.22
CA GLY A 239 -4.20 -13.53 9.02
C GLY A 239 -3.30 -14.75 8.90
N PHE A 240 -2.85 -15.04 7.68
CA PHE A 240 -1.93 -16.13 7.40
C PHE A 240 -0.54 -15.89 8.01
N VAL A 241 0.06 -14.73 7.74
CA VAL A 241 1.42 -14.40 8.22
C VAL A 241 1.49 -14.40 9.74
N LEU A 242 0.52 -13.78 10.43
CA LEU A 242 0.49 -13.79 11.89
C LEU A 242 0.30 -15.20 12.44
N GLY A 243 -0.55 -16.02 11.80
CA GLY A 243 -0.71 -17.42 12.18
C GLY A 243 0.59 -18.24 12.09
N VAL A 244 1.37 -18.05 11.02
CA VAL A 244 2.69 -18.71 10.86
C VAL A 244 3.67 -18.22 11.93
N VAL A 245 3.77 -16.89 12.13
CA VAL A 245 4.70 -16.31 13.11
C VAL A 245 4.37 -16.76 14.54
N ASP A 246 3.09 -16.75 14.92
CA ASP A 246 2.65 -17.22 16.24
C ASP A 246 2.92 -18.73 16.40
N GLY A 247 2.72 -19.51 15.34
CA GLY A 247 3.04 -20.94 15.30
C GLY A 247 4.54 -21.22 15.51
N VAL A 248 5.41 -20.56 14.73
CA VAL A 248 6.88 -20.67 14.85
C VAL A 248 7.33 -20.24 16.24
N ARG A 249 6.77 -19.15 16.78
CA ARG A 249 7.09 -18.68 18.13
C ARG A 249 6.69 -19.69 19.21
N LYS A 250 5.53 -20.33 19.06
CA LYS A 250 5.05 -21.37 19.99
C LYS A 250 5.95 -22.61 19.94
N ILE A 251 6.35 -23.05 18.75
CA ILE A 251 7.27 -24.17 18.57
C ILE A 251 8.64 -23.85 19.18
N GLY A 252 9.18 -22.65 18.90
CA GLY A 252 10.46 -22.22 19.46
C GLY A 252 10.44 -22.16 20.99
N ALA A 253 9.38 -21.60 21.58
CA ALA A 253 9.23 -21.57 23.04
C ALA A 253 9.12 -22.99 23.65
N SER A 254 8.41 -23.90 22.98
CA SER A 254 8.31 -25.29 23.43
C SER A 254 9.64 -26.03 23.34
N ALA A 255 10.41 -25.80 22.27
CA ALA A 255 11.72 -26.41 22.08
C ALA A 255 12.75 -25.89 23.09
N GLU A 256 12.74 -24.58 23.36
CA GLU A 256 13.62 -23.96 24.37
C GLU A 256 13.27 -24.43 25.79
N ALA A 257 11.98 -24.56 26.11
CA ALA A 257 11.53 -25.10 27.39
C ALA A 257 11.99 -26.54 27.60
N ALA A 258 11.84 -27.40 26.58
CA ALA A 258 12.31 -28.78 26.62
C ALA A 258 13.83 -28.88 26.82
N ARG A 259 14.61 -28.05 26.12
CA ARG A 259 16.07 -27.98 26.30
C ARG A 259 16.45 -27.56 27.72
N ARG A 260 15.72 -26.60 28.31
CA ARG A 260 15.96 -26.13 29.67
C ARG A 260 15.65 -27.20 30.71
N GLU A 261 14.57 -27.94 30.53
CA GLU A 261 14.19 -29.06 31.40
C GLU A 261 15.26 -30.17 31.36
N GLU A 262 15.75 -30.55 30.17
CA GLU A 262 16.85 -31.50 30.01
C GLU A 262 18.18 -31.01 30.66
N GLU A 263 18.48 -29.71 30.58
CA GLU A 263 19.65 -29.12 31.26
C GLU A 263 19.49 -29.12 32.79
N GLU A 264 18.29 -28.81 33.31
CA GLU A 264 17.98 -28.86 34.75
C GLU A 264 18.02 -30.30 35.29
N GLU A 265 17.52 -31.29 34.54
CA GLU A 265 17.61 -32.72 34.88
C GLU A 265 19.07 -33.20 34.96
N ARG A 266 19.90 -32.85 33.97
CA ARG A 266 21.34 -33.21 33.98
C ARG A 266 22.13 -32.54 35.11
N MET A 267 21.71 -31.36 35.56
CA MET A 267 22.33 -30.70 36.72
C MET A 267 21.85 -31.29 38.05
N GLY A 268 20.64 -31.87 38.10
CA GLY A 268 20.11 -32.56 39.28
C GLY A 268 20.75 -33.91 39.54
N GLU A 269 21.10 -34.67 38.49
CA GLU A 269 21.72 -36.00 38.62
C GLU A 269 23.22 -35.95 39.02
N GLY A 270 23.91 -34.82 38.87
CA GLY A 270 25.33 -34.68 39.20
C GLY A 270 25.66 -34.43 40.69
N VAL A 271 24.67 -34.41 41.58
CA VAL A 271 24.85 -34.06 43.01
C VAL A 271 24.72 -35.27 43.94
N ASP A 272 24.34 -36.46 43.43
CA ASP A 272 24.02 -37.65 44.27
C ASP A 272 25.12 -38.75 44.31
N GLU A 273 26.32 -38.51 43.76
CA GLU A 273 27.45 -39.46 43.82
C GLU A 273 28.61 -38.98 44.74
N GLY A 274 28.30 -38.32 45.85
CA GLY A 274 29.31 -37.69 46.71
C GLY A 274 29.34 -38.03 48.21
N GLU A 275 28.36 -38.76 48.75
CA GLU A 275 28.32 -39.04 50.20
C GLU A 275 27.90 -40.49 50.49
N SER A 276 28.81 -41.44 50.28
CA SER A 276 28.82 -42.66 51.09
C SER A 276 30.24 -43.15 51.37
N ASP A 277 30.43 -43.53 52.63
CA ASP A 277 31.54 -44.27 53.24
C ASP A 277 32.79 -43.50 53.71
N GLU A 278 32.72 -42.99 54.95
CA GLU A 278 33.78 -43.26 55.94
C GLU A 278 33.16 -43.62 57.30
N GLU A 279 32.82 -44.90 57.46
CA GLU A 279 32.79 -45.62 58.73
C GLU A 279 34.23 -45.82 59.22
N MET A 280 34.66 -45.15 60.29
CA MET A 280 35.77 -45.61 61.14
C MET A 280 35.55 -45.23 62.59
N GLY A 281 35.47 -46.26 63.43
CA GLY A 281 35.04 -46.19 64.82
C GLY A 281 36.02 -45.60 65.83
N PHE A 282 35.50 -45.47 67.05
CA PHE A 282 36.24 -45.30 68.30
C PHE A 282 35.62 -46.20 69.37
#